data_AF-A0A9E5AWG4-F1
#
_entry.id   AF-A0A9E5AWG4-F1
#
_cell.length_a   1.000
_cell.length_b   1.000
_cell.length_c   1.000
_cell.angle_alpha   90.00
_cell.angle_beta   90.00
_cell.angle_gamma   90.00
#
_symmetry.space_group_name_H-M   'P 1'
#
loop_
_entity.id
_entity.type
_entity.pdbx_description
1 polymer ?
#
loop_
_entity_poly.entity_id
_entity_poly.type
_entity_poly.pdbx_seq_one_letter_code
_entity_poly.pdbx_strand_id
1 'polypeptide(L)'
;MHGAICGMCHKPCEVPFMPNGKKPVYCASCFRKNERGESHAFEDRRAYSKPEYATKQESSGTANFNEQFKVLNEKLDAIIEALND
;
A
#
# COMPACT_ATOMS: atom_id res chain seq x y z
N MET A 1 -2.13 29.17 0.13
CA MET A 1 -1.54 28.04 0.88
C MET A 1 -1.97 28.16 2.33
N HIS A 2 -2.24 27.04 3.00
CA HIS A 2 -2.64 26.96 4.41
C HIS A 2 -1.64 26.13 5.20
N GLY A 3 -1.26 26.60 6.39
CA GLY A 3 -0.37 25.88 7.28
C GLY A 3 -1.06 24.70 7.96
N ALA A 4 -0.36 23.57 8.04
CA ALA A 4 -0.82 22.36 8.71
C ALA A 4 0.36 21.59 9.31
N ILE A 5 0.09 20.75 10.31
CA ILE A 5 1.07 19.80 10.86
C ILE A 5 0.82 18.42 10.23
N CYS A 6 1.87 17.81 9.71
CA CYS A 6 1.78 16.47 9.11
C CYS A 6 1.42 15.44 10.19
N GLY A 7 0.32 14.69 10.03
CA GLY A 7 -0.13 13.67 10.98
C GLY A 7 0.75 12.42 11.06
N MET A 8 1.76 12.28 10.21
CA MET A 8 2.68 11.14 10.22
C MET A 8 4.05 11.49 10.80
N CYS A 9 4.65 12.63 10.39
CA CYS A 9 5.99 13.02 10.82
C CYS A 9 6.00 14.25 11.75
N HIS A 10 4.84 14.83 12.02
CA HIS A 10 4.63 15.99 12.91
C HIS A 10 5.42 17.24 12.53
N LYS A 11 5.88 17.33 11.27
CA LYS A 11 6.53 18.53 10.74
C LYS A 11 5.50 19.51 10.17
N PRO A 12 5.75 20.83 10.26
CA PRO A 12 4.92 21.83 9.60
C PRO A 12 5.02 21.68 8.08
N CYS A 13 3.89 21.89 7.39
CA CYS A 13 3.79 21.83 5.94
C CYS A 13 2.68 22.75 5.42
N GLU A 14 2.71 23.04 4.13
CA GLU A 14 1.70 23.85 3.46
C GLU A 14 0.85 23.00 2.53
N VAL A 15 -0.47 23.25 2.55
CA VAL A 15 -1.44 22.60 1.69
C VAL A 15 -2.28 23.63 0.92
N PRO A 16 -2.80 23.29 -0.28
CA PRO A 16 -3.60 24.21 -1.09
C PRO A 16 -5.05 24.32 -0.62
N PHE A 17 -5.49 23.48 0.33
CA PHE A 17 -6.84 23.44 0.88
C PHE A 17 -6.83 23.74 2.38
N MET A 18 -7.93 24.30 2.88
CA MET A 18 -8.05 24.61 4.31
C MET A 18 -8.20 23.31 5.13
N PRO A 19 -7.30 23.02 6.09
CA PRO A 19 -7.43 21.85 6.94
C PRO A 19 -8.63 21.99 7.88
N ASN A 20 -9.51 20.99 7.90
CA ASN A 20 -10.75 21.01 8.70
C ASN A 20 -10.67 20.21 10.01
N GLY A 21 -9.52 19.59 10.30
CA GLY A 21 -9.29 18.78 11.51
C GLY A 21 -9.98 17.42 11.54
N LYS A 22 -10.87 17.10 10.58
CA LYS A 22 -11.55 15.80 10.52
C LYS A 22 -10.65 14.68 9.99
N LYS A 23 -9.68 15.02 9.14
CA LYS A 23 -8.73 14.08 8.54
C LYS A 23 -7.30 14.57 8.75
N PRO A 24 -6.33 13.65 8.95
CA PRO A 24 -4.93 14.03 9.06
C PRO A 24 -4.43 14.63 7.74
N VAL A 25 -3.65 15.70 7.85
CA VAL A 25 -2.91 16.28 6.72
C VAL A 25 -1.55 15.60 6.62
N TYR A 26 -1.06 15.36 5.41
CA TYR A 26 0.28 14.79 5.19
C TYR A 26 1.13 15.72 4.34
N CYS A 27 2.42 15.82 4.68
CA CYS A 27 3.38 16.51 3.83
C CYS A 27 3.65 15.69 2.55
N ALA A 28 4.19 16.35 1.52
CA ALA A 28 4.40 15.72 0.21
C ALA A 28 5.23 14.42 0.25
N SER A 29 6.22 14.33 1.14
CA SER A 29 7.04 13.13 1.29
C SER A 29 6.28 11.98 1.96
N CYS A 30 5.54 12.25 3.04
CA CYS A 30 4.69 11.27 3.71
C CYS A 30 3.54 10.80 2.82
N PHE A 31 2.93 11.72 2.07
CA PHE A 31 1.86 11.38 1.12
C PHE A 31 2.35 10.39 0.06
N ARG A 32 3.50 10.67 -0.58
CA ARG A 32 4.12 9.79 -1.59
C ARG A 32 4.56 8.43 -1.02
N LYS A 33 4.97 8.39 0.24
CA LYS A 33 5.32 7.13 0.92
C LYS A 33 4.08 6.27 1.16
N ASN A 34 2.98 6.88 1.57
CA ASN A 34 1.71 6.18 1.83
C ASN A 34 1.05 5.64 0.56
N GLU A 35 1.31 6.23 -0.61
CA GLU A 35 0.81 5.71 -1.90
C GLU A 35 1.38 4.33 -2.29
N ARG A 36 2.48 3.89 -1.67
CA ARG A 36 3.26 2.71 -2.10
C ARG A 36 3.04 1.44 -1.27
N GLY A 37 2.07 1.36 -0.37
CA GLY A 37 1.71 0.04 0.20
C GLY A 37 1.17 0.01 1.63
N GLU A 38 1.03 1.12 2.32
CA GLU A 38 0.41 1.14 3.65
C GLU A 38 -0.96 1.82 3.51
N SER A 39 -1.92 1.03 3.02
CA SER A 39 -3.32 1.41 3.08
C SER A 39 -3.74 1.48 4.56
N HIS A 40 -3.42 2.58 5.23
CA HIS A 40 -4.25 3.11 6.29
C HIS A 40 -5.56 3.53 5.61
N ALA A 41 -6.35 2.52 5.23
CA ALA A 41 -7.74 2.66 4.86
C ALA A 41 -8.39 3.26 6.10
N PHE A 42 -8.35 4.60 6.13
CA PHE A 42 -8.86 5.45 7.19
C PHE A 42 -10.14 4.81 7.70
N GLU A 43 -10.02 4.27 8.92
CA GLU A 43 -10.92 3.29 9.53
C GLU A 43 -12.34 3.85 9.75
N ASP A 44 -12.58 5.08 9.31
CA ASP A 44 -13.86 5.78 9.30
C ASP A 44 -14.77 5.36 8.13
N ARG A 45 -14.27 4.72 7.06
CA ARG A 45 -15.18 4.14 6.04
C ARG A 45 -15.96 2.91 6.55
N ARG A 46 -15.66 2.40 7.75
CA ARG A 46 -16.40 1.26 8.33
C ARG A 46 -17.60 1.69 9.18
N ALA A 47 -17.76 2.98 9.48
CA ALA A 47 -18.85 3.44 10.35
C ALA A 47 -20.20 3.66 9.62
N TYR A 48 -20.23 3.63 8.29
CA TYR A 48 -21.47 3.65 7.52
C TYR A 48 -21.65 2.34 6.76
N SER A 49 -22.16 1.35 7.49
CA SER A 49 -22.82 0.12 7.04
C SER A 49 -22.56 -0.31 5.60
N LYS A 50 -21.53 -1.14 5.40
CA LYS A 50 -21.43 -1.99 4.21
C LYS A 50 -22.57 -3.03 4.31
N PRO A 51 -23.57 -3.04 3.40
CA PRO A 51 -24.70 -3.96 3.51
C PRO A 51 -24.23 -5.42 3.42
N GLU A 52 -24.93 -6.29 4.14
CA GLU A 52 -24.58 -7.69 4.48
C GLU A 52 -24.48 -8.66 3.29
N TYR A 53 -24.58 -8.16 2.04
CA TYR A 53 -24.42 -8.95 0.82
C TYR A 53 -23.05 -8.77 0.15
N ALA A 54 -22.12 -8.01 0.75
CA ALA A 54 -20.78 -7.82 0.18
C ALA A 54 -20.01 -9.15 0.17
N THR A 55 -20.01 -9.74 -1.01
CA THR A 55 -19.48 -11.04 -1.38
C THR A 55 -18.06 -11.29 -0.87
N LYS A 56 -17.82 -12.56 -0.54
CA LYS A 56 -16.53 -13.11 -0.11
C LYS A 56 -15.52 -12.97 -1.27
N GLN A 57 -14.76 -11.87 -1.29
CA GLN A 57 -13.60 -11.75 -2.16
C GLN A 57 -12.45 -12.52 -1.51
N GLU A 58 -12.39 -13.81 -1.80
CA GLU A 58 -11.19 -14.61 -1.63
C GLU A 58 -10.14 -14.05 -2.60
N SER A 59 -9.10 -13.38 -2.09
CA SER A 59 -7.96 -12.95 -2.90
C SER A 59 -7.07 -14.15 -3.21
N SER A 60 -7.60 -15.10 -3.99
CA SER A 60 -6.90 -16.25 -4.54
C SER A 60 -6.21 -15.83 -5.84
N GLY A 61 -5.15 -15.02 -5.73
CA GLY A 61 -4.48 -14.49 -6.93
C GLY A 61 -2.97 -14.37 -6.86
N THR A 62 -2.34 -14.43 -5.69
CA THR A 62 -0.90 -14.16 -5.54
C THR A 62 -0.07 -15.36 -5.07
N ALA A 63 -0.71 -16.40 -4.50
CA ALA A 63 -0.01 -17.58 -4.03
C ALA A 63 0.57 -18.43 -5.19
N ASN A 64 -0.21 -18.61 -6.26
CA ASN A 64 0.16 -19.47 -7.39
C ASN A 64 1.40 -18.98 -8.15
N PHE A 65 1.63 -17.67 -8.20
CA PHE A 65 2.79 -17.11 -8.91
C PHE A 65 4.09 -17.33 -8.15
N ASN A 66 4.11 -17.17 -6.82
CA ASN A 66 5.34 -17.34 -6.02
C ASN A 66 5.90 -18.76 -6.13
N GLU A 67 5.02 -19.77 -6.13
CA GLU A 67 5.42 -21.16 -6.30
C GLU A 67 5.99 -21.44 -7.69
N GLN A 68 5.36 -20.89 -8.74
CA GLN A 68 5.88 -20.98 -10.11
C GLN A 68 7.23 -20.25 -10.28
N PHE A 69 7.39 -19.07 -9.67
CA PHE A 69 8.65 -18.33 -9.68
C PHE A 69 9.78 -19.09 -8.99
N LYS A 70 9.48 -19.82 -7.90
CA LYS A 70 10.46 -20.65 -7.20
C LYS A 70 11.00 -21.76 -8.11
N VAL A 71 10.11 -22.50 -8.76
CA VAL A 71 10.48 -23.57 -9.70
C VAL A 71 11.28 -23.03 -10.89
N LEU A 72 10.95 -21.84 -11.37
CA LEU A 72 11.72 -21.21 -12.46
C LEU A 72 13.14 -20.86 -12.02
N ASN A 73 13.33 -20.31 -10.82
CA ASN A 73 14.67 -19.99 -10.31
C ASN A 73 15.53 -21.24 -10.14
N GLU A 74 14.97 -22.32 -9.59
CA GLU A 74 15.69 -23.60 -9.46
C GLU A 74 16.15 -24.15 -10.82
N LYS A 75 15.31 -24.02 -11.86
CA LYS A 75 15.68 -24.41 -13.23
C LYS A 75 16.76 -23.53 -13.82
N LEU A 76 16.73 -22.23 -13.54
CA LEU A 76 17.78 -21.30 -14.00
C LEU A 76 19.12 -21.65 -13.38
N ASP A 77 19.16 -21.96 -12.08
CA ASP A 77 20.38 -22.36 -11.38
C ASP A 77 20.97 -23.65 -11.98
N ALA A 78 20.12 -24.64 -12.28
CA ALA A 78 20.55 -25.89 -12.93
C ALA A 78 21.14 -25.67 -14.33
N ILE A 79 20.58 -24.73 -15.10
CA ILE A 79 21.11 -24.37 -16.43
C ILE A 79 22.45 -23.63 -16.30
N ILE A 80 22.56 -22.71 -15.33
CA ILE A 80 23.81 -21.97 -15.08
C ILE A 80 24.92 -22.93 -14.68
N GLU A 81 24.64 -23.92 -13.83
CA GLU A 81 25.59 -24.96 -13.47
C GLU A 81 26.02 -25.77 -14.70
N ALA A 82 25.08 -26.20 -15.54
CA ALA A 82 25.35 -26.98 -16.74
C ALA A 82 26.08 -26.21 -17.87
N LEU A 83 26.10 -24.87 -17.83
CA LEU A 83 26.77 -24.02 -18.82
C LEU A 83 28.13 -23.49 -18.36
N ASN A 84 28.50 -23.71 -17.09
CA ASN A 84 29.77 -23.28 -16.50
C ASN A 84 30.83 -24.40 -16.45
N ASP A 85 30.58 -25.53 -17.13
CA ASP A 85 31.57 -26.59 -17.45
C ASP A 85 32.15 -26.41 -18.86
#